data_AF-A0A8H6JEY4-F1
#
_entry.id   AF-A0A8H6JEY4-F1
#
_cell.length_a   1.000
_cell.length_b   1.000
_cell.length_c   1.000
_cell.angle_alpha   90.00
_cell.angle_beta   90.00
_cell.angle_gamma   90.00
#
_symmetry.space_group_name_H-M   'P 1'
#
loop_
_entity.id
_entity.type
_entity.pdbx_description
1 polymer ?
#
loop_
_entity_poly.entity_id
_entity_poly.type
_entity_poly.pdbx_seq_one_letter_code
_entity_poly.pdbx_strand_id
1 'polypeptide(L)' 'MTQGHVGPEAFDEFVRIGKPGGFIVSTVRETVWEKNGYKNKVQSLEGAGKVKLLSSGFEDYRRGQGARAVMVVLEIQ' A
#
# COMPACT_ATOMS: atom_id res chain seq x y z
N MET A 1 -3.10 3.63 -6.20
CA MET A 1 -2.75 4.99 -5.76
C MET A 1 -1.82 5.62 -6.77
N THR A 2 -2.33 6.62 -7.48
CA THR A 2 -1.60 7.35 -8.53
C THR A 2 -1.00 8.62 -7.98
N GLN A 3 0.10 9.06 -8.60
CA GLN A 3 0.83 10.24 -8.19
C GLN A 3 -0.07 11.50 -8.16
N GLY A 4 0.06 12.28 -7.08
CA GLY A 4 -0.48 13.64 -6.97
C GLY A 4 -1.90 13.80 -6.37
N HIS A 5 -2.65 12.72 -6.12
CA HIS A 5 -4.06 12.85 -5.70
C HIS A 5 -4.39 12.23 -4.35
N VAL A 6 -3.71 11.15 -3.97
CA VAL A 6 -3.95 10.42 -2.73
C VAL A 6 -2.58 10.17 -2.11
N GLY A 7 -2.40 10.47 -0.82
CA GLY A 7 -1.19 10.17 -0.08
C GLY A 7 -1.29 8.89 0.74
N PRO A 8 -0.23 8.54 1.48
CA PRO A 8 -0.18 7.34 2.32
C PRO A 8 -1.24 7.34 3.44
N GLU A 9 -1.72 8.49 3.87
CA GLU A 9 -2.79 8.65 4.89
C GLU A 9 -4.09 7.92 4.54
N ALA A 10 -4.36 7.65 3.26
CA ALA A 10 -5.52 6.86 2.87
C ALA A 10 -5.50 5.42 3.43
N PHE A 11 -4.33 4.87 3.77
CA PHE A 11 -4.26 3.59 4.47
C PHE A 11 -4.86 3.65 5.88
N ASP A 12 -4.77 4.79 6.58
CA ASP A 12 -5.41 4.95 7.89
C ASP A 12 -6.94 4.85 7.76
N GLU A 13 -7.50 5.44 6.70
CA GLU A 13 -8.93 5.37 6.41
C GLU A 13 -9.39 3.96 6.01
N PHE A 14 -8.59 3.24 5.23
CA PHE A 14 -8.88 1.85 4.89
C PHE A 14 -8.91 0.95 6.12
N VAL A 15 -7.94 1.11 7.03
CA VAL A 15 -7.91 0.40 8.30
C VAL A 15 -9.11 0.77 9.18
N ARG A 16 -9.49 2.06 9.21
CA ARG A 16 -10.61 2.55 10.04
C ARG A 16 -11.95 1.95 9.62
N ILE A 17 -12.20 1.78 8.32
CA ILE A 17 -13.49 1.29 7.80
C ILE A 17 -13.51 -0.22 7.59
N GLY A 18 -12.35 -0.85 7.46
CA GLY A 18 -12.25 -2.29 7.23
C GLY A 18 -12.50 -3.10 8.50
N LYS A 19 -13.02 -4.31 8.33
CA LYS A 19 -13.22 -5.23 9.45
C LYS A 19 -11.94 -6.01 9.72
N PRO A 20 -11.69 -6.42 10.99
CA PRO A 20 -10.66 -7.42 11.31
C PRO A 20 -10.78 -8.67 10.42
N GLY A 21 -9.65 -9.19 9.95
CA GLY A 21 -9.55 -10.26 8.95
C GLY A 21 -9.85 -9.84 7.51
N GLY A 22 -10.21 -8.57 7.28
CA GLY A 22 -10.39 -8.00 5.95
C GLY A 22 -9.06 -7.68 5.26
N PHE A 23 -9.08 -7.55 3.93
CA PHE A 23 -7.88 -7.28 3.14
C PHE A 23 -7.90 -5.90 2.52
N ILE A 24 -6.76 -5.22 2.57
CA ILE A 24 -6.46 -4.03 1.77
C ILE A 24 -5.52 -4.47 0.65
N VAL A 25 -5.96 -4.31 -0.60
CA VAL A 25 -5.14 -4.58 -1.79
C VAL A 25 -5.02 -3.29 -2.58
N SER A 26 -3.80 -2.76 -2.69
CA SER A 26 -3.55 -1.49 -3.37
C SER A 26 -2.32 -1.55 -4.25
N THR A 27 -2.40 -0.97 -5.43
CA THR A 27 -1.25 -0.80 -6.32
C THR A 27 -0.69 0.61 -6.17
N VAL A 28 0.57 0.75 -5.79
CA VAL A 28 1.27 2.04 -5.61
C VAL A 28 2.41 2.12 -6.61
N ARG A 29 2.52 3.20 -7.40
CA ARG A 29 3.64 3.34 -8.35
C ARG A 29 4.99 3.29 -7.63
N GLU A 30 5.97 2.61 -8.21
CA GLU A 30 7.33 2.53 -7.64
C GLU A 30 7.90 3.92 -7.36
N THR A 31 7.67 4.87 -8.27
CA THR A 31 8.17 6.25 -8.18
C THR A 31 7.70 7.03 -6.95
N VAL A 32 6.62 6.60 -6.29
CA VAL A 32 6.08 7.24 -5.08
C VAL A 32 6.14 6.34 -3.85
N TRP A 33 6.34 5.02 -4.01
CA TRP A 33 6.30 4.05 -2.91
C TRP A 33 7.19 4.45 -1.72
N GLU A 34 8.47 4.70 -1.98
CA GLU A 34 9.39 5.17 -0.94
C GLU A 34 9.37 6.69 -0.83
N LYS A 35 9.44 7.39 -1.97
CA LYS A 35 9.58 8.86 -2.02
C LYS A 35 8.46 9.61 -1.32
N ASN A 36 7.23 9.12 -1.38
CA ASN A 36 6.05 9.75 -0.77
C ASN A 36 5.62 9.06 0.53
N GLY A 37 6.45 8.18 1.10
CA GLY A 37 6.24 7.63 2.44
C GLY A 37 5.22 6.48 2.56
N TYR A 38 4.81 5.85 1.46
CA TYR A 38 3.89 4.71 1.51
C TYR A 38 4.49 3.50 2.23
N LYS A 39 5.75 3.18 1.96
CA LYS A 39 6.49 2.12 2.66
C LYS A 39 6.49 2.34 4.17
N ASN A 40 6.85 3.56 4.61
CA ASN A 40 6.91 3.92 6.02
C ASN A 40 5.54 3.86 6.69
N LYS A 41 4.48 4.29 6.00
CA LYS A 41 3.11 4.20 6.51
C LYS A 41 2.68 2.75 6.71
N VAL A 42 2.94 1.87 5.74
CA VAL A 42 2.61 0.44 5.87
C VAL A 42 3.36 -0.18 7.04
N GLN A 43 4.67 0.07 7.16
CA GLN A 43 5.48 -0.41 8.28
C GLN A 43 5.02 0.14 9.64
N SER A 44 4.58 1.40 9.69
CA SER A 44 4.03 2.01 10.90
C SER A 44 2.71 1.38 11.32
N LEU A 45 1.82 1.06 10.38
CA LEU A 45 0.55 0.39 10.68
C LEU A 45 0.78 -1.05 11.14
N GLU A 46 1.75 -1.75 10.54
CA GLU A 46 2.16 -3.09 10.94
C GLU A 46 2.81 -3.09 12.34
N GLY A 47 3.74 -2.17 12.60
CA GLY A 47 4.37 -2.02 13.92
C GLY A 47 3.38 -1.61 15.02
N ALA A 48 2.27 -0.96 14.67
CA ALA A 48 1.17 -0.65 15.58
C ALA A 48 0.16 -1.82 15.73
N GLY A 49 0.38 -2.95 15.06
CA GLY A 49 -0.49 -4.12 15.12
C GLY A 49 -1.88 -3.91 14.49
N LYS A 50 -2.05 -2.89 13.63
CA LYS A 50 -3.34 -2.60 12.98
C LYS A 50 -3.55 -3.42 11.70
N VAL A 51 -2.45 -3.80 11.07
CA VAL A 51 -2.43 -4.65 9.88
C VAL A 51 -1.26 -5.62 9.98
N LYS A 52 -1.31 -6.66 9.16
CA LYS A 52 -0.19 -7.55 8.86
C LYS A 52 0.16 -7.41 7.39
N LEU A 53 1.43 -7.17 7.07
CA LEU A 53 1.89 -7.12 5.68
C LEU A 53 2.01 -8.53 5.11
N LEU A 54 1.24 -8.83 4.07
CA LEU A 54 1.26 -10.13 3.41
C LEU A 54 2.12 -10.13 2.14
N SER A 55 2.13 -9.02 1.40
CA SER A 55 2.96 -8.86 0.21
C SER A 55 3.21 -7.39 -0.10
N SER A 56 4.39 -7.07 -0.63
CA SER A 56 4.73 -5.77 -1.20
C SER A 56 5.71 -5.91 -2.38
N GLY A 57 5.47 -6.89 -3.25
CA GLY A 57 6.31 -7.14 -4.42
C GLY A 57 6.17 -6.07 -5.50
N PHE A 58 7.26 -5.81 -6.23
CA PHE A 58 7.22 -5.00 -7.44
C PHE A 58 6.74 -5.84 -8.62
N GLU A 59 5.76 -5.34 -9.35
CA GLU A 59 5.23 -5.98 -10.55
C GLU A 59 5.24 -5.00 -11.75
N ASP A 60 5.36 -5.57 -12.95
CA ASP A 60 5.19 -4.84 -14.21
C ASP A 60 3.71 -4.46 -14.38
N TYR A 61 3.35 -3.32 -13.82
CA TYR A 61 2.00 -2.79 -13.79
C TYR A 61 1.45 -2.45 -15.19
N ARG A 62 2.31 -2.09 -16.14
CA ARG A 62 1.98 -2.00 -17.57
C ARG A 62 3.03 -2.69 -18.43
N ARG A 63 2.70 -3.89 -18.92
CA ARG A 63 3.50 -4.59 -19.94
C ARG A 63 3.71 -3.67 -21.15
N GLY A 64 4.96 -3.41 -21.50
CA GLY A 64 5.36 -2.64 -22.69
C GLY A 64 5.64 -1.15 -22.50
N GLN A 65 5.44 -0.57 -21.31
CA GLN A 65 5.76 0.85 -21.03
C GLN A 65 6.77 1.06 -19.88
N GLY A 66 7.35 -0.01 -19.33
CA GLY A 66 8.34 0.07 -18.24
C GLY A 66 7.81 0.67 -16.93
N ALA A 67 6.49 0.76 -16.77
CA ALA A 67 5.88 1.30 -15.55
C ALA A 67 5.73 0.19 -14.50
N ARG A 68 6.52 0.27 -13.44
CA ARG A 68 6.50 -0.64 -12.29
C ARG A 68 5.66 -0.08 -11.15
N ALA A 69 5.03 -0.98 -10.40
CA ALA A 69 4.29 -0.63 -9.20
C ALA A 69 4.48 -1.70 -8.13
N VAL A 70 4.28 -1.32 -6.88
CA VAL A 70 4.16 -2.24 -5.75
C VAL A 70 2.69 -2.61 -5.61
N MET A 71 2.38 -3.90 -5.68
CA MET A 71 1.09 -4.41 -5.20
C MET A 71 1.26 -4.74 -3.72
N VAL A 72 0.67 -3.92 -2.86
CA VAL A 72 0.67 -4.15 -1.41
C VAL A 72 -0.62 -4.85 -1.00
N VAL A 73 -0.46 -5.93 -0.24
CA VAL A 73 -1.55 -6.71 0.35
C VAL A 73 -1.38 -6.69 1.86
N LEU A 74 -2.40 -6.18 2.56
CA LEU A 74 -2.45 -6.09 4.01
C LEU A 74 -3.67 -6.84 4.53
N GLU A 75 -3.52 -7.55 5.63
CA GLU A 75 -4.64 -8.10 6.41
C GLU A 75 -4.88 -7.22 7.64
N ILE A 76 -6.10 -6.72 7.81
CA ILE A 76 -6.51 -5.91 8.96
C ILE A 76 -6.59 -6.82 10.18
N GLN A 77 -5.97 -6.40 11.28
CA GLN A 77 -5.99 -7.15 12.55
C GLN A 77 -7.22 -6.83 13.40
#